data_AF-A0A800H8B1-F1
#
_entry.id   AF-A0A800H8B1-F1
#
_cell.length_a   1.000
_cell.length_b   1.000
_cell.length_c   1.000
_cell.angle_alpha   90.00
_cell.angle_beta   90.00
_cell.angle_gamma   90.00
#
_symmetry.space_group_name_H-M   'P 1'
#
loop_
_entity.id
_entity.type
_entity.pdbx_description
1 polymer ?
#
loop_
_entity_poly.entity_id
_entity_poly.type
_entity_poly.pdbx_seq_one_letter_code
_entity_poly.pdbx_strand_id
1 'polypeptide(L)'
;MGLSATDGVGHSFGPHSHEQLDNYLRLDKNLGAFIQKLESEVGSGKVLYILSSDHGALGLPEYLKSQGIDSGRIPHLKRDSLYTFVQNEIEKQVGPGKVTRYGNFFYYDKSINQMEQEVATEILKSHLSKLDGIHTVITKEDMLKGGDSVYKTRLKNMVHPDKSPDVYLIPKKYWTWKYPQGASHGSPYDYDAHVPLIFARAGQKAKIKMVRVKTVDIAPTVAKILQIDFPKSIDGKALNLDE
;
A
#
# COMPACT_ATOMS: atom_id res chain seq x y z
N MET A 1 10.30 14.36 -8.09
CA MET A 1 11.29 13.34 -8.50
C MET A 1 10.89 12.01 -7.88
N GLY A 2 10.83 10.92 -8.66
CA GLY A 2 10.57 9.57 -8.15
C GLY A 2 11.81 8.70 -8.29
N LEU A 3 12.28 8.10 -7.20
CA LEU A 3 13.53 7.32 -7.14
C LEU A 3 13.20 5.83 -7.07
N SER A 4 12.75 5.26 -8.19
CA SER A 4 12.09 3.94 -8.24
C SER A 4 13.01 2.73 -8.02
N ALA A 5 14.33 2.90 -8.01
CA ALA A 5 15.26 1.78 -7.84
C ALA A 5 15.10 1.08 -6.48
N THR A 6 14.69 1.81 -5.44
CA THR A 6 14.42 1.24 -4.10
C THR A 6 13.31 0.21 -4.11
N ASP A 7 12.26 0.44 -4.90
CA ASP A 7 11.14 -0.49 -5.09
C ASP A 7 11.58 -1.72 -5.90
N GLY A 8 12.23 -1.52 -7.05
CA GLY A 8 12.66 -2.62 -7.92
C GLY A 8 13.65 -3.58 -7.26
N VAL A 9 14.64 -3.06 -6.53
CA VAL A 9 15.59 -3.87 -5.76
C VAL A 9 14.87 -4.56 -4.59
N GLY A 10 14.02 -3.84 -3.85
CA GLY A 10 13.25 -4.39 -2.74
C GLY A 10 12.32 -5.53 -3.16
N HIS A 11 11.66 -5.41 -4.31
CA HIS A 11 10.82 -6.46 -4.88
C HIS A 11 11.59 -7.73 -5.22
N SER A 12 12.86 -7.60 -5.58
CA SER A 12 13.69 -8.72 -6.03
C SER A 12 14.38 -9.43 -4.86
N PHE A 13 14.90 -8.67 -3.90
CA PHE A 13 15.78 -9.17 -2.84
C PHE A 13 15.23 -9.01 -1.42
N GLY A 14 14.22 -8.17 -1.23
CA GLY A 14 13.66 -7.85 0.09
C GLY A 14 14.45 -6.76 0.83
N PRO A 15 13.83 -6.14 1.85
CA PRO A 15 14.36 -4.93 2.49
C PRO A 15 15.59 -5.15 3.38
N HIS A 16 15.92 -6.40 3.73
CA HIS A 16 17.06 -6.74 4.60
C HIS A 16 18.25 -7.34 3.82
N SER A 17 18.25 -7.19 2.49
CA SER A 17 19.27 -7.75 1.62
C SER A 17 20.50 -6.83 1.49
N HIS A 18 21.64 -7.42 1.10
CA HIS A 18 22.85 -6.63 0.79
C HIS A 18 22.63 -5.73 -0.44
N GLU A 19 21.82 -6.18 -1.40
CA GLU A 19 21.43 -5.43 -2.58
C GLU A 19 20.65 -4.17 -2.19
N GLN A 20 19.70 -4.28 -1.26
CA GLN A 20 18.97 -3.11 -0.78
C GLN A 20 19.86 -2.17 0.04
N LEU A 21 20.77 -2.71 0.85
CA LEU A 21 21.75 -1.91 1.58
C LEU A 21 22.65 -1.10 0.63
N ASP A 22 23.28 -1.75 -0.36
CA ASP A 22 24.12 -1.07 -1.36
C ASP A 22 23.33 -0.02 -2.15
N ASN A 23 22.08 -0.34 -2.51
CA ASN A 23 21.18 0.59 -3.17
C ASN A 23 20.92 1.85 -2.31
N TYR A 24 20.67 1.70 -1.01
CA TYR A 24 20.50 2.84 -0.11
C TYR A 24 21.79 3.67 0.06
N LEU A 25 22.96 3.04 0.13
CA LEU A 25 24.24 3.75 0.22
C LEU A 25 24.51 4.59 -1.04
N ARG A 26 24.18 4.06 -2.23
CA ARG A 26 24.27 4.81 -3.49
C ARG A 26 23.24 5.93 -3.55
N LEU A 27 22.02 5.66 -3.11
CA LEU A 27 20.96 6.66 -3.03
C LEU A 27 21.38 7.83 -2.15
N ASP A 28 21.91 7.57 -0.95
CA ASP A 28 22.42 8.59 -0.03
C ASP A 28 23.48 9.48 -0.69
N LYS A 29 24.51 8.87 -1.30
CA LYS A 29 25.55 9.60 -2.03
C LYS A 29 25.00 10.47 -3.16
N ASN A 30 24.06 9.92 -3.94
CA ASN A 30 23.46 10.63 -5.07
C ASN A 30 22.55 11.78 -4.61
N LEU A 31 21.79 11.59 -3.53
CA LEU A 31 20.99 12.63 -2.90
C LEU A 31 21.89 13.75 -2.36
N GLY A 32 23.00 13.41 -1.70
CA GLY A 32 23.99 14.39 -1.23
C GLY A 32 24.53 15.24 -2.38
N ALA A 33 24.94 14.61 -3.48
CA ALA A 33 25.43 15.33 -4.66
C ALA A 33 24.35 16.23 -5.30
N PHE A 34 23.11 15.73 -5.40
CA PHE A 34 21.97 16.49 -5.91
C PHE A 34 21.67 17.73 -5.06
N ILE A 35 21.59 17.56 -3.73
CA ILE A 35 21.34 18.65 -2.79
C ILE A 35 22.47 19.68 -2.86
N GLN A 36 23.73 19.26 -2.83
CA GLN A 36 24.88 20.18 -2.93
C GLN A 36 24.85 21.00 -4.22
N LYS A 37 24.51 20.36 -5.35
CA LYS A 37 24.38 21.04 -6.63
C LYS A 37 23.29 22.10 -6.59
N LEU A 38 22.11 21.77 -6.06
CA LEU A 38 21.00 22.73 -5.92
C LEU A 38 21.34 23.88 -4.98
N GLU A 39 21.93 23.61 -3.81
CA GLU A 39 22.34 24.67 -2.88
C GLU A 39 23.39 25.60 -3.51
N SER A 40 24.29 25.08 -4.36
CA SER A 40 25.30 25.88 -5.06
C SER A 40 24.73 26.78 -6.16
N GLU A 41 23.66 26.35 -6.82
CA GLU A 41 23.06 27.07 -7.96
C GLU A 41 21.97 28.06 -7.51
N VAL A 42 21.11 27.63 -6.59
CA VAL A 42 19.98 28.45 -6.12
C VAL A 42 20.42 29.36 -4.97
N GLY A 43 21.35 28.87 -4.13
CA GLY A 43 21.84 29.53 -2.93
C GLY A 43 21.38 28.86 -1.65
N SER A 44 22.27 28.83 -0.66
CA SER A 44 22.06 28.12 0.61
C SER A 44 20.77 28.54 1.31
N GLY A 45 19.95 27.55 1.68
CA GLY A 45 18.74 27.76 2.47
C GLY A 45 17.60 28.39 1.67
N LYS A 46 17.66 28.40 0.34
CA LYS A 46 16.55 28.83 -0.53
C LYS A 46 15.70 27.67 -1.05
N VAL A 47 16.13 26.44 -0.83
CA VAL A 47 15.39 25.23 -1.22
C VAL A 47 14.83 24.54 0.02
N LEU A 48 13.57 24.12 -0.06
CA LEU A 48 12.94 23.21 0.91
C LEU A 48 12.93 21.81 0.30
N TYR A 49 13.60 20.88 0.96
CA TYR A 49 13.59 19.46 0.60
C TYR A 49 12.52 18.74 1.41
N ILE A 50 11.72 17.93 0.72
CA ILE A 50 10.72 17.06 1.33
C ILE A 50 10.98 15.65 0.81
N LEU A 51 11.29 14.73 1.71
CA LEU A 51 11.52 13.32 1.38
C LEU A 51 10.49 12.45 2.10
N SER A 52 9.87 11.57 1.33
CA SER A 52 8.97 10.54 1.84
C SER A 52 9.03 9.30 0.95
N SER A 53 8.18 8.32 1.23
CA SER A 53 7.96 7.14 0.40
C SER A 53 6.47 7.02 0.07
N ASP A 54 6.16 6.46 -1.07
CA ASP A 54 4.78 6.09 -1.45
C ASP A 54 4.24 4.93 -0.62
N HIS A 55 5.12 4.00 -0.21
CA HIS A 55 4.82 2.92 0.72
C HIS A 55 6.08 2.42 1.46
N GLY A 56 5.87 1.56 2.44
CA GLY A 56 6.90 0.73 3.07
C GLY A 56 7.07 -0.61 2.33
N ALA A 57 7.52 -1.65 3.03
CA ALA A 57 7.68 -2.98 2.44
C ALA A 57 7.64 -4.09 3.50
N LEU A 58 7.17 -5.26 3.07
CA LEU A 58 7.26 -6.50 3.84
C LEU A 58 8.68 -7.10 3.81
N GLY A 59 9.18 -7.60 4.93
CA GLY A 59 10.37 -8.45 4.96
C GLY A 59 10.14 -9.80 4.27
N LEU A 60 11.18 -10.46 3.77
CA LEU A 60 11.01 -11.79 3.14
C LEU A 60 10.31 -12.75 4.10
N PRO A 61 9.22 -13.45 3.68
CA PRO A 61 8.54 -14.40 4.55
C PRO A 61 9.48 -15.48 5.11
N GLU A 62 10.45 -15.94 4.32
CA GLU A 62 11.44 -16.92 4.76
C GLU A 62 12.31 -16.41 5.92
N TYR A 63 12.74 -15.15 5.83
CA TYR A 63 13.49 -14.49 6.89
C TYR A 63 12.61 -14.27 8.13
N LEU A 64 11.40 -13.74 7.97
CA LEU A 64 10.47 -13.53 9.09
C LEU A 64 10.14 -14.85 9.81
N LYS A 65 9.95 -15.93 9.04
CA LYS A 65 9.76 -17.28 9.59
C LYS A 65 10.97 -17.76 10.39
N SER A 66 12.19 -17.47 9.94
CA SER A 66 13.42 -17.78 10.71
C SER A 66 13.52 -16.98 12.01
N GLN A 67 12.82 -15.84 12.11
CA GLN A 67 12.68 -15.05 13.35
C GLN A 67 11.49 -15.48 14.21
N GLY A 68 10.82 -16.60 13.90
CA GLY A 68 9.66 -17.10 14.64
C GLY A 68 8.34 -16.34 14.37
N ILE A 69 8.29 -15.53 13.31
CA ILE A 69 7.08 -14.78 12.93
C ILE A 69 6.24 -15.63 11.97
N ASP A 70 4.94 -15.81 12.28
CA ASP A 70 3.99 -16.42 11.35
C ASP A 70 3.89 -15.58 10.07
N SER A 71 4.42 -16.15 8.99
CA SER A 71 4.60 -15.49 7.70
C SER A 71 4.67 -16.55 6.60
N GLY A 72 4.32 -16.15 5.38
CA GLY A 72 4.28 -17.09 4.28
C GLY A 72 4.01 -16.47 2.92
N ARG A 73 4.06 -17.31 1.90
CA ARG A 73 3.62 -16.98 0.54
C ARG A 73 2.29 -17.69 0.30
N ILE A 74 1.34 -16.97 -0.26
CA ILE A 74 0.03 -17.55 -0.58
C ILE A 74 0.25 -18.65 -1.63
N PRO A 75 -0.22 -19.90 -1.40
CA PRO A 75 0.10 -21.03 -2.27
C PRO A 75 -0.48 -20.87 -3.68
N HIS A 76 0.34 -20.46 -4.65
CA HIS A 76 -0.13 -20.01 -5.96
C HIS A 76 -0.92 -21.09 -6.74
N LEU A 77 -0.49 -22.35 -6.71
CA LEU A 77 -1.21 -23.45 -7.38
C LEU A 77 -2.61 -23.69 -6.78
N LYS A 78 -2.72 -23.73 -5.44
CA LYS A 78 -4.00 -23.88 -4.74
C LYS A 78 -4.90 -22.66 -4.97
N ARG A 79 -4.32 -21.46 -4.93
CA ARG A 79 -5.01 -20.20 -5.26
C ARG A 79 -5.61 -20.24 -6.66
N ASP A 80 -4.80 -20.56 -7.67
CA ASP A 80 -5.22 -20.52 -9.07
C ASP A 80 -6.28 -21.58 -9.35
N SER A 81 -6.13 -22.79 -8.78
CA SER A 81 -7.16 -23.82 -8.83
C SER A 81 -8.47 -23.37 -8.17
N LEU A 82 -8.41 -22.68 -7.02
CA LEU A 82 -9.61 -22.14 -6.36
C LEU A 82 -10.25 -21.01 -7.17
N TYR A 83 -9.47 -20.14 -7.81
CA TYR A 83 -10.01 -19.11 -8.69
C TYR A 83 -10.75 -19.69 -9.88
N THR A 84 -10.20 -20.71 -10.54
CA THR A 84 -10.92 -21.42 -11.61
C THR A 84 -12.20 -22.07 -11.08
N PHE A 85 -12.13 -22.71 -9.91
CA PHE A 85 -13.28 -23.36 -9.30
C PHE A 85 -14.42 -22.36 -9.02
N VAL A 86 -14.15 -21.26 -8.31
CA VAL A 86 -15.20 -20.28 -7.96
C VAL A 86 -15.75 -19.56 -9.19
N GLN A 87 -14.92 -19.26 -10.20
CA GLN A 87 -15.41 -18.68 -11.44
C GLN A 87 -16.37 -19.64 -12.16
N ASN A 88 -16.02 -20.91 -12.29
CA ASN A 88 -16.90 -21.91 -12.90
C ASN A 88 -18.21 -22.10 -12.12
N GLU A 89 -18.15 -22.02 -10.79
CA GLU A 89 -19.35 -22.13 -9.95
C GLU A 89 -20.26 -20.91 -10.08
N ILE A 90 -19.68 -19.71 -10.09
CA ILE A 90 -20.41 -18.46 -10.35
C ILE A 90 -21.04 -18.51 -11.75
N GLU A 91 -20.31 -18.91 -12.79
CA GLU A 91 -20.87 -18.99 -14.14
C GLU A 91 -22.08 -19.93 -14.23
N LYS A 92 -22.07 -21.04 -13.48
CA LYS A 92 -23.20 -21.98 -13.46
C LYS A 92 -24.41 -21.45 -12.69
N GLN A 93 -24.20 -20.77 -11.57
CA GLN A 93 -25.29 -20.34 -10.69
C GLN A 93 -25.83 -18.94 -11.01
N VAL A 94 -24.94 -18.05 -11.46
CA VAL A 94 -25.20 -16.62 -11.69
C VAL A 94 -25.19 -16.28 -13.18
N GLY A 95 -24.40 -17.00 -13.98
CA GLY A 95 -24.32 -16.82 -15.42
C GLY A 95 -22.97 -16.28 -15.91
N PRO A 96 -22.64 -16.51 -17.20
CA PRO A 96 -21.36 -16.12 -17.77
C PRO A 96 -21.20 -14.59 -17.83
N GLY A 97 -19.97 -14.11 -17.59
CA GLY A 97 -19.63 -12.70 -17.70
C GLY A 97 -20.15 -11.78 -16.59
N LYS A 98 -20.91 -12.32 -15.63
CA LYS A 98 -21.48 -11.56 -14.50
C LYS A 98 -20.43 -11.11 -13.47
N VAL A 99 -19.35 -11.87 -13.33
CA VAL A 99 -18.24 -11.57 -12.40
C VAL A 99 -16.91 -11.73 -13.11
N THR A 100 -16.11 -10.66 -13.08
CA THR A 100 -14.78 -10.62 -13.69
C THR A 100 -13.70 -10.55 -12.63
N ARG A 101 -12.71 -11.45 -12.70
CA ARG A 101 -11.54 -11.41 -11.82
C ARG A 101 -10.43 -10.55 -12.45
N TYR A 102 -9.83 -9.69 -11.63
CA TYR A 102 -8.58 -8.98 -11.95
C TYR A 102 -7.58 -9.15 -10.81
N GLY A 103 -6.52 -9.93 -11.03
CA GLY A 103 -5.58 -10.30 -9.97
C GLY A 103 -6.27 -11.05 -8.83
N ASN A 104 -6.26 -10.45 -7.63
CA ASN A 104 -6.89 -10.98 -6.41
C ASN A 104 -8.19 -10.23 -6.06
N PHE A 105 -8.79 -9.57 -7.05
CA PHE A 105 -10.01 -8.78 -6.91
C PHE A 105 -11.09 -9.26 -7.87
N PHE A 106 -12.36 -9.02 -7.53
CA PHE A 106 -13.51 -9.39 -8.34
C PHE A 106 -14.42 -8.19 -8.55
N TYR A 107 -14.89 -8.03 -9.78
CA TYR A 107 -15.80 -6.98 -10.22
C TYR A 107 -17.12 -7.59 -10.68
N TYR A 108 -18.19 -6.93 -10.32
CA TYR A 108 -19.56 -7.25 -10.71
C TYR A 108 -19.92 -6.47 -11.97
N ASP A 109 -20.40 -7.18 -13.00
CA ASP A 109 -20.86 -6.55 -14.22
C ASP A 109 -22.12 -5.70 -13.95
N LYS A 110 -22.35 -4.64 -14.73
CA LYS A 110 -23.53 -3.78 -14.53
C LYS A 110 -24.87 -4.52 -14.66
N SER A 111 -24.89 -5.66 -15.36
CA SER A 111 -26.09 -6.46 -15.52
C SER A 111 -26.41 -7.37 -14.33
N ILE A 112 -25.50 -7.53 -13.35
CA ILE A 112 -25.71 -8.44 -12.22
C ILE A 112 -26.70 -7.85 -11.22
N ASN A 113 -27.79 -8.57 -10.93
CA ASN A 113 -28.79 -8.11 -9.97
C ASN A 113 -28.37 -8.42 -8.52
N GLN A 114 -29.12 -7.89 -7.54
CA GLN A 114 -28.76 -8.03 -6.13
C GLN A 114 -28.70 -9.50 -5.64
N MET A 115 -29.67 -10.33 -6.04
CA MET A 115 -29.69 -11.75 -5.66
C MET A 115 -28.48 -12.50 -6.25
N GLU A 116 -28.15 -12.21 -7.51
CA GLU A 116 -26.97 -12.73 -8.19
C GLU A 116 -25.67 -12.30 -7.50
N GLN A 117 -25.57 -11.04 -7.05
CA GLN A 117 -24.42 -10.53 -6.28
C GLN A 117 -24.27 -11.23 -4.94
N GLU A 118 -25.38 -11.47 -4.22
CA GLU A 118 -25.36 -12.19 -2.94
C GLU A 118 -24.84 -13.63 -3.12
N VAL A 119 -25.34 -14.35 -4.13
CA VAL A 119 -24.86 -15.70 -4.47
C VAL A 119 -23.37 -15.69 -4.84
N ALA A 120 -22.94 -14.80 -5.74
CA ALA A 120 -21.55 -14.69 -6.13
C ALA A 120 -20.63 -14.35 -4.94
N THR A 121 -21.04 -13.39 -4.10
CA THR A 121 -20.29 -12.99 -2.90
C THR A 121 -20.12 -14.17 -1.95
N GLU A 122 -21.18 -14.96 -1.75
CA GLU A 122 -21.13 -16.11 -0.84
C GLU A 122 -20.23 -17.22 -1.37
N ILE A 123 -20.26 -17.51 -2.68
CA ILE A 123 -19.31 -18.45 -3.30
C ILE A 123 -17.86 -17.97 -3.09
N LEU A 124 -17.58 -16.69 -3.36
CA LEU A 124 -16.25 -16.11 -3.18
C LEU A 124 -15.81 -16.20 -1.71
N LYS A 125 -16.65 -15.80 -0.76
CA LYS A 125 -16.33 -15.82 0.67
C LYS A 125 -16.13 -17.24 1.19
N SER A 126 -17.06 -18.16 0.91
CA SER A 126 -17.04 -19.53 1.45
C SER A 126 -15.90 -20.40 0.91
N HIS A 127 -15.40 -20.12 -0.30
CA HIS A 127 -14.30 -20.86 -0.91
C HIS A 127 -12.95 -20.17 -0.75
N LEU A 128 -12.84 -18.87 -1.02
CA LEU A 128 -11.54 -18.19 -1.02
C LEU A 128 -11.02 -17.86 0.38
N SER A 129 -11.89 -17.82 1.40
CA SER A 129 -11.45 -17.72 2.81
C SER A 129 -10.68 -18.93 3.30
N LYS A 130 -10.82 -20.09 2.64
CA LYS A 130 -10.12 -21.35 2.95
C LYS A 130 -8.70 -21.40 2.36
N LEU A 131 -8.31 -20.39 1.59
CA LEU A 131 -6.96 -20.29 1.04
C LEU A 131 -5.98 -19.90 2.16
N ASP A 132 -4.93 -20.69 2.31
CA ASP A 132 -3.91 -20.43 3.33
C ASP A 132 -3.24 -19.08 3.09
N GLY A 133 -3.10 -18.29 4.16
CA GLY A 133 -2.56 -16.94 4.08
C GLY A 133 -3.58 -15.85 3.80
N ILE A 134 -4.87 -16.17 3.65
CA ILE A 134 -5.94 -15.16 3.57
C ILE A 134 -6.47 -14.87 4.98
N HIS A 135 -6.59 -13.57 5.30
CA HIS A 135 -7.21 -13.10 6.53
C HIS A 135 -8.71 -12.96 6.36
N THR A 136 -9.15 -12.34 5.26
CA THR A 136 -10.57 -12.14 4.99
C THR A 136 -10.83 -11.96 3.49
N VAL A 137 -12.05 -12.32 3.09
CA VAL A 137 -12.65 -11.98 1.80
C VAL A 137 -13.74 -10.98 2.09
N ILE A 138 -13.54 -9.73 1.69
CA ILE A 138 -14.35 -8.58 2.14
C ILE A 138 -14.93 -7.85 0.94
N THR A 139 -16.16 -7.36 1.06
CA THR A 139 -16.80 -6.55 0.01
C THR A 139 -16.37 -5.09 0.12
N LYS A 140 -16.42 -4.37 -1.00
CA LYS A 140 -16.22 -2.91 -1.04
C LYS A 140 -17.18 -2.18 -0.11
N GLU A 141 -18.43 -2.61 -0.06
CA GLU A 141 -19.44 -2.03 0.84
C GLU A 141 -19.05 -2.19 2.32
N ASP A 142 -18.58 -3.37 2.70
CA ASP A 142 -18.12 -3.63 4.07
C ASP A 142 -16.86 -2.81 4.40
N MET A 143 -15.96 -2.60 3.43
CA MET A 143 -14.81 -1.70 3.59
C MET A 143 -15.23 -0.23 3.75
N LEU A 144 -16.22 0.23 2.98
CA LEU A 144 -16.73 1.61 3.02
C LEU A 144 -17.40 1.96 4.35
N LYS A 145 -18.06 0.97 5.00
CA LYS A 145 -18.60 1.11 6.36
C LYS A 145 -17.49 1.47 7.37
N GLY A 146 -16.26 1.00 7.16
CA GLY A 146 -15.11 1.32 7.99
C GLY A 146 -15.15 0.69 9.39
N GLY A 147 -14.62 1.40 10.38
CA GLY A 147 -14.64 1.01 11.80
C GLY A 147 -13.47 1.61 12.58
N ASP A 148 -13.37 1.26 13.87
CA ASP A 148 -12.53 2.01 14.83
C ASP A 148 -11.03 1.69 14.78
N SER A 149 -10.63 0.65 14.05
CA SER A 149 -9.22 0.27 13.94
C SER A 149 -8.52 1.03 12.80
N VAL A 150 -7.23 1.32 12.99
CA VAL A 150 -6.36 1.90 11.94
C VAL A 150 -6.39 1.09 10.63
N TYR A 151 -6.46 -0.24 10.72
CA TYR A 151 -6.55 -1.16 9.59
C TYR A 151 -7.83 -0.94 8.78
N LYS A 152 -8.99 -0.89 9.46
CA LYS A 152 -10.29 -0.63 8.81
C LYS A 152 -10.33 0.75 8.16
N THR A 153 -9.75 1.77 8.80
CA THR A 153 -9.62 3.10 8.21
C THR A 153 -8.75 3.08 6.94
N ARG A 154 -7.63 2.35 6.93
CA ARG A 154 -6.80 2.19 5.73
C ARG A 154 -7.55 1.49 4.60
N LEU A 155 -8.28 0.42 4.91
CA LEU A 155 -9.12 -0.28 3.92
C LEU A 155 -10.21 0.63 3.36
N LYS A 156 -10.89 1.40 4.21
CA LYS A 156 -11.88 2.39 3.75
C LYS A 156 -11.24 3.42 2.81
N ASN A 157 -10.05 3.89 3.12
CA ASN A 157 -9.38 4.94 2.35
C ASN A 157 -8.71 4.42 1.06
N MET A 158 -8.58 3.10 0.86
CA MET A 158 -8.06 2.55 -0.41
C MET A 158 -9.15 2.28 -1.45
N VAL A 159 -10.43 2.42 -1.07
CA VAL A 159 -11.55 2.10 -1.96
C VAL A 159 -12.25 3.35 -2.49
N HIS A 160 -12.56 3.32 -3.78
CA HIS A 160 -13.42 4.29 -4.44
C HIS A 160 -14.79 3.64 -4.69
N PRO A 161 -15.91 4.28 -4.32
CA PRO A 161 -17.25 3.70 -4.46
C PRO A 161 -17.54 3.10 -5.84
N ASP A 162 -17.18 3.83 -6.91
CA ASP A 162 -17.50 3.41 -8.28
C ASP A 162 -16.38 2.69 -9.03
N LYS A 163 -15.11 2.83 -8.62
CA LYS A 163 -13.94 2.38 -9.40
C LYS A 163 -13.23 1.17 -8.78
N SER A 164 -13.47 0.92 -7.50
CA SER A 164 -12.88 -0.21 -6.81
C SER A 164 -13.62 -1.51 -7.12
N PRO A 165 -12.90 -2.64 -7.13
CA PRO A 165 -13.49 -3.97 -7.14
C PRO A 165 -14.57 -4.14 -6.08
N ASP A 166 -15.50 -5.04 -6.32
CA ASP A 166 -16.62 -5.31 -5.41
C ASP A 166 -16.23 -6.28 -4.30
N VAL A 167 -15.28 -7.18 -4.56
CA VAL A 167 -14.73 -8.12 -3.57
C VAL A 167 -13.20 -8.14 -3.59
N TYR A 168 -12.63 -8.10 -2.39
CA TYR A 168 -11.20 -8.09 -2.10
C TYR A 168 -10.79 -9.32 -1.30
N LEU A 169 -9.62 -9.88 -1.60
CA LEU A 169 -8.93 -10.83 -0.72
C LEU A 169 -7.82 -10.09 0.01
N ILE A 170 -7.90 -10.05 1.34
CA ILE A 170 -6.87 -9.44 2.18
C ILE A 170 -5.98 -10.55 2.77
N PRO A 171 -4.66 -10.54 2.48
CA PRO A 171 -3.71 -11.46 3.10
C PRO A 171 -3.64 -11.31 4.61
N LYS A 172 -3.23 -12.38 5.30
CA LYS A 172 -2.76 -12.32 6.69
C LYS A 172 -1.54 -11.40 6.80
N LYS A 173 -1.32 -10.86 8.00
CA LYS A 173 -0.12 -10.05 8.29
C LYS A 173 1.13 -10.88 8.00
N TYR A 174 2.08 -10.31 7.27
CA TYR A 174 3.33 -10.95 6.82
C TYR A 174 3.16 -12.07 5.78
N TRP A 175 1.99 -12.16 5.15
CA TRP A 175 1.77 -13.03 4.01
C TRP A 175 1.75 -12.24 2.71
N THR A 176 2.32 -12.81 1.65
CA THR A 176 2.46 -12.14 0.35
C THR A 176 1.95 -12.96 -0.82
N TRP A 177 1.47 -12.26 -1.85
CA TRP A 177 1.15 -12.82 -3.16
C TRP A 177 2.41 -13.09 -4.01
N LYS A 178 3.55 -12.51 -3.64
CA LYS A 178 4.81 -12.60 -4.39
C LYS A 178 5.35 -14.03 -4.35
N TYR A 179 5.73 -14.54 -5.51
CA TYR A 179 6.29 -15.88 -5.71
C TYR A 179 7.30 -15.88 -6.87
N PRO A 180 8.34 -16.75 -6.89
CA PRO A 180 8.77 -17.64 -5.81
C PRO A 180 9.58 -16.92 -4.72
N GLN A 181 10.19 -15.77 -5.05
CA GLN A 181 11.13 -15.06 -4.19
C GLN A 181 10.84 -13.56 -4.15
N GLY A 182 11.59 -12.84 -3.33
CA GLY A 182 11.47 -11.39 -3.17
C GLY A 182 10.33 -10.98 -2.24
N ALA A 183 10.17 -9.67 -2.08
CA ALA A 183 9.18 -9.04 -1.23
C ALA A 183 8.14 -8.26 -2.05
N SER A 184 7.13 -7.73 -1.35
CA SER A 184 6.12 -6.86 -1.93
C SER A 184 5.58 -5.94 -0.85
N HIS A 185 4.70 -5.05 -1.28
CA HIS A 185 3.87 -4.18 -0.47
C HIS A 185 2.41 -4.29 -0.95
N GLY A 186 1.54 -3.39 -0.49
CA GLY A 186 0.13 -3.31 -0.87
C GLY A 186 -0.84 -3.88 0.16
N SER A 187 -0.34 -4.26 1.34
CA SER A 187 -1.16 -4.67 2.47
C SER A 187 -1.55 -3.46 3.34
N PRO A 188 -2.64 -3.55 4.12
CA PRO A 188 -3.07 -2.48 5.04
C PRO A 188 -2.23 -2.40 6.34
N TYR A 189 -1.20 -3.22 6.48
CA TYR A 189 -0.42 -3.36 7.70
C TYR A 189 0.68 -2.30 7.82
N ASP A 190 1.19 -2.10 9.03
CA ASP A 190 2.10 -0.99 9.33
C ASP A 190 3.41 -1.03 8.54
N TYR A 191 3.95 -2.21 8.23
CA TYR A 191 5.20 -2.32 7.46
C TYR A 191 5.08 -1.76 6.03
N ASP A 192 3.87 -1.72 5.46
CA ASP A 192 3.60 -1.11 4.15
C ASP A 192 3.12 0.34 4.26
N ALA A 193 2.55 0.74 5.40
CA ALA A 193 1.94 2.06 5.58
C ALA A 193 2.81 3.06 6.36
N HIS A 194 3.90 2.61 6.98
CA HIS A 194 4.83 3.46 7.73
C HIS A 194 5.97 3.90 6.81
N VAL A 195 6.02 5.19 6.54
CA VAL A 195 7.00 5.81 5.64
C VAL A 195 7.71 6.98 6.33
N PRO A 196 8.97 7.29 5.96
CA PRO A 196 9.62 8.48 6.47
C PRO A 196 8.90 9.73 5.97
N LEU A 197 8.96 10.81 6.76
CA LEU A 197 8.60 12.14 6.31
C LEU A 197 9.62 13.13 6.86
N ILE A 198 10.42 13.71 5.97
CA ILE A 198 11.51 14.61 6.31
C ILE A 198 11.28 15.94 5.60
N PHE A 199 11.31 17.03 6.36
CA PHE A 199 11.41 18.39 5.85
C PHE A 199 12.79 18.92 6.21
N ALA A 200 13.52 19.45 5.23
CA ALA A 200 14.87 19.96 5.44
C ALA A 200 15.12 21.24 4.64
N ARG A 201 15.79 22.20 5.27
CA ARG A 201 16.24 23.46 4.67
C ARG A 201 17.54 23.88 5.36
N ALA A 202 18.53 24.35 4.60
CA ALA A 202 19.81 24.75 5.18
C ALA A 202 19.61 25.86 6.23
N GLY A 203 20.36 25.78 7.33
CA GLY A 203 20.25 26.71 8.46
C GLY A 203 19.15 26.38 9.49
N GLN A 204 18.26 25.42 9.22
CA GLN A 204 17.30 24.94 10.21
C GLN A 204 17.91 23.90 11.16
N LYS A 205 17.53 23.94 12.44
CA LYS A 205 17.93 22.94 13.43
C LYS A 205 17.15 21.64 13.23
N ALA A 206 17.84 20.51 13.30
CA ALA A 206 17.20 19.21 13.23
C ALA A 206 16.29 18.98 14.45
N LYS A 207 15.12 18.39 14.20
CA LYS A 207 14.17 17.96 15.23
C LYS A 207 13.45 16.71 14.76
N ILE A 208 13.23 15.77 15.69
CA ILE A 208 12.45 14.55 15.44
C ILE A 208 11.15 14.65 16.21
N LYS A 209 10.02 14.39 15.54
CA LYS A 209 8.70 14.29 16.17
C LYS A 209 8.18 12.86 16.02
N MET A 210 7.91 12.20 17.14
CA MET A 210 7.34 10.84 17.17
C MET A 210 5.81 10.93 17.25
N VAL A 211 5.20 11.58 16.26
CA VAL A 211 3.75 11.77 16.19
C VAL A 211 3.19 11.15 14.91
N ARG A 212 1.93 10.71 14.97
CA ARG A 212 1.27 10.11 13.81
C ARG A 212 0.87 11.21 12.82
N VAL A 213 1.41 11.13 11.62
CA VAL A 213 1.08 12.00 10.46
C VAL A 213 0.72 11.13 9.25
N LYS A 214 0.22 11.74 8.19
CA LYS A 214 -0.13 11.09 6.92
C LYS A 214 0.59 11.77 5.76
N THR A 215 0.87 11.04 4.69
CA THR A 215 1.46 11.62 3.47
C THR A 215 0.57 12.68 2.83
N VAL A 216 -0.77 12.57 2.97
CA VAL A 216 -1.72 13.59 2.52
C VAL A 216 -1.57 14.94 3.25
N ASP A 217 -0.88 14.97 4.39
CA ASP A 217 -0.59 16.21 5.14
C ASP A 217 0.51 17.06 4.47
N ILE A 218 1.30 16.48 3.55
CA ILE A 218 2.42 17.16 2.88
C ILE A 218 1.93 18.36 2.07
N ALA A 219 0.94 18.17 1.19
CA ALA A 219 0.44 19.22 0.31
C ALA A 219 -0.09 20.47 1.07
N PRO A 220 -0.99 20.36 2.06
CA PRO A 220 -1.43 21.52 2.82
C PRO A 220 -0.30 22.14 3.69
N THR A 221 0.69 21.34 4.12
CA THR A 221 1.88 21.88 4.81
C THR A 221 2.70 22.77 3.89
N VAL A 222 2.95 22.34 2.64
CA VAL A 222 3.66 23.14 1.64
C VAL A 222 2.87 24.40 1.28
N ALA A 223 1.56 24.27 1.06
CA ALA A 223 0.71 25.42 0.76
C ALA A 223 0.76 26.48 1.88
N LYS A 224 0.72 26.04 3.15
CA LYS A 224 0.88 26.92 4.31
C LYS A 224 2.24 27.63 4.34
N ILE A 225 3.34 26.92 4.04
CA ILE A 225 4.70 27.51 3.98
C ILE A 225 4.79 28.57 2.88
N LEU A 226 4.18 28.31 1.73
CA LEU A 226 4.17 29.20 0.57
C LEU A 226 3.12 30.32 0.66
N GLN A 227 2.30 30.35 1.71
CA GLN A 227 1.17 31.28 1.86
C GLN A 227 0.17 31.19 0.70
N ILE A 228 -0.07 29.96 0.22
CA ILE A 228 -1.04 29.66 -0.84
C ILE A 228 -2.31 29.09 -0.19
N ASP A 229 -3.45 29.64 -0.56
CA ASP A 229 -4.75 29.09 -0.14
C ASP A 229 -4.98 27.70 -0.72
N PHE A 230 -5.57 26.82 0.08
CA PHE A 230 -5.94 25.47 -0.33
C PHE A 230 -7.37 25.14 0.11
N PRO A 231 -8.10 24.26 -0.62
CA PRO A 231 -9.46 23.91 -0.28
C PRO A 231 -9.56 23.29 1.12
N LYS A 232 -10.63 23.63 1.85
CA LYS A 232 -10.93 22.97 3.14
C LYS A 232 -11.38 21.52 2.98
N SER A 233 -11.84 21.15 1.78
CA SER A 233 -12.31 19.82 1.40
C SER A 233 -11.17 18.91 0.95
N ILE A 234 -10.14 18.76 1.79
CA ILE A 234 -9.02 17.84 1.59
C ILE A 234 -8.86 16.95 2.83
N ASP A 235 -8.32 15.75 2.66
CA ASP A 235 -8.13 14.80 3.77
C ASP A 235 -6.96 15.18 4.69
N GLY A 236 -5.96 15.88 4.14
CA GLY A 236 -4.74 16.26 4.82
C GLY A 236 -4.91 17.47 5.73
N LYS A 237 -4.05 17.57 6.74
CA LYS A 237 -3.95 18.73 7.64
C LYS A 237 -2.55 19.30 7.59
N ALA A 238 -2.44 20.62 7.44
CA ALA A 238 -1.15 21.29 7.46
C ALA A 238 -0.43 21.04 8.80
N LEU A 239 0.79 20.53 8.75
CA LEU A 239 1.63 20.29 9.91
C LEU A 239 2.21 21.62 10.40
N ASN A 240 2.37 21.76 11.72
CA ASN A 240 3.18 22.83 12.29
C ASN A 240 4.64 22.37 12.39
N LEU A 241 5.51 22.94 11.56
CA LEU A 241 6.93 22.59 11.52
C LEU A 241 7.75 23.32 12.60
N ASP A 242 7.24 24.41 13.16
CA ASP A 242 7.96 25.24 14.15
C ASP A 242 7.79 24.75 15.60
N GLU A 243 6.67 24.06 15.89
CA GLU A 243 6.40 23.40 17.19
C GLU A 243 7.25 22.17 17.43
#